data_AF-A0A961P862-F1
#
_entry.id   AF-A0A961P862-F1
#
_cell.length_a   1.000
_cell.length_b   1.000
_cell.length_c   1.000
_cell.angle_alpha   90.00
_cell.angle_beta   90.00
_cell.angle_gamma   90.00
#
_symmetry.space_group_name_H-M   'P 1'
#
loop_
_entity.id
_entity.type
_entity.pdbx_description
1 polymer ?
#
loop_
_entity_poly.entity_id
_entity_poly.type
_entity_poly.pdbx_seq_one_letter_code
_entity_poly.pdbx_strand_id
1 'polypeptide(L)'
;VECLGSCANAPMAQIGKDYYEDLTAARLEEILDALAAGQVPVPGPQNGRYAAEPLSGLTSLTEFDSGQTKYNASVQLATDIGDTVKRIDGTEVPLLAPWRHRVDAATSTTADPKEPEPSANVPADKTGITKQEAQAESTGSPEPSKPATLSEARGGKPDDLKMIKGVGGKLEELLHSMGYYHYDQIAGWTAEEVAWVDQNLKGFKGRVTRDTWVDQARHLSTGGETEFSRKAKKDDIYKN
;
A
#
# COMPACT_ATOMS: atom_id res chain seq x y z
N VAL A 1 15.66 3.67 -1.11
CA VAL A 1 14.29 3.12 -1.30
C VAL A 1 13.35 3.89 -0.41
N GLU A 2 12.14 4.15 -0.88
CA GLU A 2 11.06 4.73 -0.08
C GLU A 2 10.38 3.62 0.74
N CYS A 3 9.21 3.92 1.32
CA CYS A 3 8.38 2.92 1.99
C CYS A 3 8.16 1.67 1.13
N LEU A 4 8.41 0.49 1.70
CA LEU A 4 8.24 -0.82 1.05
C LEU A 4 6.95 -1.54 1.48
N GLY A 5 6.05 -0.87 2.22
CA GLY A 5 4.74 -1.42 2.59
C GLY A 5 4.72 -2.39 3.77
N SER A 6 5.84 -2.55 4.49
CA SER A 6 5.96 -3.41 5.69
C SER A 6 5.96 -2.60 7.00
N CYS A 7 5.09 -1.59 7.08
CA CYS A 7 5.14 -0.60 8.17
C CYS A 7 4.87 -1.20 9.57
N ALA A 8 4.02 -2.23 9.65
CA ALA A 8 3.65 -2.88 10.92
C ALA A 8 4.81 -3.69 11.54
N ASN A 9 5.74 -4.13 10.70
CA ASN A 9 6.92 -4.92 11.09
C ASN A 9 8.21 -4.13 10.91
N ALA A 10 8.13 -2.80 11.01
CA ALA A 10 9.32 -1.95 10.98
C ALA A 10 10.17 -2.15 12.26
N PRO A 11 11.51 -2.00 12.18
CA PRO A 11 12.30 -1.69 10.99
C PRO A 11 12.54 -2.94 10.12
N MET A 12 12.70 -2.74 8.82
CA MET A 12 12.76 -3.83 7.85
C MET A 12 13.76 -3.55 6.72
N ALA A 13 14.20 -4.61 6.04
CA ALA A 13 15.00 -4.55 4.83
C ALA A 13 14.49 -5.57 3.81
N GLN A 14 14.41 -5.16 2.54
CA GLN A 14 14.17 -6.09 1.44
C GLN A 14 15.50 -6.45 0.80
N ILE A 15 15.81 -7.74 0.75
CA ILE A 15 17.03 -8.26 0.12
C ILE A 15 16.63 -9.27 -0.95
N GLY A 16 16.94 -8.98 -2.22
CA GLY A 16 16.40 -9.72 -3.34
C GLY A 16 14.88 -9.60 -3.39
N LYS A 17 14.17 -10.73 -3.36
CA LYS A 17 12.70 -10.77 -3.34
C LYS A 17 12.11 -10.80 -1.92
N ASP A 18 12.95 -11.00 -0.90
CA ASP A 18 12.51 -11.40 0.43
C ASP A 18 12.55 -10.23 1.42
N TYR A 19 11.54 -10.21 2.30
CA TYR A 19 11.41 -9.24 3.38
C TYR A 19 12.05 -9.80 4.65
N TYR A 20 12.90 -9.01 5.30
CA TYR A 20 13.44 -9.26 6.62
C TYR A 20 12.96 -8.14 7.54
N GLU A 21 12.18 -8.50 8.55
CA GLU A 21 11.36 -7.54 9.30
C GLU A 21 11.64 -7.61 10.80
N ASP A 22 11.13 -6.63 11.56
CA ASP A 22 11.34 -6.51 13.01
C ASP A 22 12.85 -6.55 13.39
N LEU A 23 13.67 -5.87 12.58
CA LEU A 23 15.12 -5.94 12.66
C LEU A 23 15.71 -5.16 13.84
N THR A 24 16.84 -5.66 14.31
CA THR A 24 17.80 -4.87 15.09
C THR A 24 19.07 -4.70 14.26
N ALA A 25 19.93 -3.74 14.60
CA ALA A 25 21.20 -3.56 13.89
C ALA A 25 22.05 -4.84 13.90
N ALA A 26 22.21 -5.46 15.08
CA ALA A 26 22.93 -6.73 15.23
C ALA A 26 22.31 -7.85 14.39
N ARG A 27 20.97 -7.96 14.37
CA ARG A 27 20.31 -9.00 13.59
C ARG A 27 20.48 -8.80 12.09
N LEU A 28 20.47 -7.55 11.62
CA LEU A 28 20.74 -7.25 10.22
C LEU A 28 22.18 -7.61 9.84
N GLU A 29 23.17 -7.33 10.70
CA GLU A 29 24.57 -7.73 10.48
C GLU A 29 24.69 -9.26 10.31
N GLU A 30 24.09 -10.03 11.22
CA GLU A 30 24.07 -11.51 11.13
C GLU A 30 23.44 -12.02 9.83
N ILE A 31 22.36 -11.36 9.36
CA ILE A 31 21.70 -11.71 8.09
C ILE A 31 22.63 -11.46 6.91
N LEU A 32 23.33 -10.32 6.90
CA LEU A 32 24.26 -9.96 5.83
C LEU A 32 25.46 -10.92 5.79
N ASP A 33 26.01 -11.30 6.94
CA ASP A 33 27.10 -12.27 7.04
C ASP A 33 26.67 -13.65 6.53
N ALA A 34 25.47 -14.09 6.90
CA ALA A 34 24.93 -15.36 6.44
C ALA A 34 24.70 -15.38 4.92
N LEU A 35 24.16 -14.29 4.36
CA LEU A 35 23.99 -14.14 2.91
C LEU A 35 25.34 -14.11 2.18
N ALA A 36 26.34 -13.41 2.73
CA ALA A 36 27.69 -13.41 2.18
C ALA A 36 28.34 -14.80 2.21
N ALA A 37 27.98 -15.64 3.19
CA ALA A 37 28.37 -17.05 3.26
C ALA A 37 27.54 -17.97 2.33
N GLY A 38 26.62 -17.42 1.53
CA GLY A 38 25.75 -18.18 0.62
C GLY A 38 24.58 -18.89 1.32
N GLN A 39 24.31 -18.58 2.58
CA GLN A 39 23.17 -19.10 3.32
C GLN A 39 21.94 -18.23 3.05
N VAL A 40 20.74 -18.80 3.21
CA VAL A 40 19.48 -18.04 3.15
C VAL A 40 18.89 -17.96 4.56
N PRO A 41 19.08 -16.84 5.27
CA PRO A 41 18.36 -16.58 6.51
C PRO A 41 16.86 -16.59 6.24
N VAL A 42 16.09 -17.10 7.21
CA VAL A 42 14.63 -17.23 7.10
C VAL A 42 14.00 -15.85 6.92
N PRO A 43 13.31 -15.59 5.79
CA PRO A 43 12.59 -14.35 5.58
C PRO A 43 11.39 -14.19 6.51
N GLY A 44 11.02 -12.94 6.78
CA GLY A 44 9.92 -12.53 7.65
C GLY A 44 10.38 -11.84 8.94
N PRO A 45 9.49 -11.74 9.94
CA PRO A 45 9.79 -11.17 11.25
C PRO A 45 10.93 -11.90 11.98
N GLN A 46 11.89 -11.14 12.51
CA GLN A 46 13.04 -11.72 13.21
C GLN A 46 12.86 -11.81 14.74
N ASN A 47 11.69 -11.42 15.25
CA ASN A 47 11.37 -11.41 16.68
C ASN A 47 10.52 -12.61 17.14
N GLY A 48 10.29 -13.59 16.26
CA GLY A 48 9.54 -14.82 16.56
C GLY A 48 8.05 -14.77 16.21
N ARG A 49 7.54 -13.64 15.71
CA ARG A 49 6.23 -13.58 15.03
C ARG A 49 6.29 -14.33 13.71
N TYR A 50 5.13 -14.75 13.24
CA TYR A 50 4.94 -15.43 11.98
C TYR A 50 4.73 -14.44 10.82
N ALA A 51 3.90 -13.42 11.02
CA ALA A 51 3.62 -12.38 10.05
C ALA A 51 3.46 -11.02 10.75
N ALA A 52 2.27 -10.44 10.74
CA ALA A 52 1.99 -9.10 11.27
C ALA A 52 1.19 -9.10 12.59
N GLU A 53 1.01 -10.26 13.23
CA GLU A 53 0.27 -10.35 14.48
C GLU A 53 0.98 -9.62 15.63
N PRO A 54 0.25 -9.15 16.65
CA PRO A 54 0.88 -8.53 17.82
C PRO A 54 1.82 -9.51 18.55
N LEU A 55 2.96 -9.03 19.06
CA LEU A 55 3.91 -9.87 19.80
C LEU A 55 3.30 -10.49 21.07
N SER A 56 2.29 -9.82 21.63
CA SER A 56 1.54 -10.29 22.79
C SER A 56 0.55 -11.42 22.47
N GLY A 57 0.44 -11.84 21.20
CA GLY A 57 -0.53 -12.82 20.73
C GLY A 57 -1.72 -12.19 19.99
N LEU A 58 -2.57 -13.06 19.42
CA LEU A 58 -3.72 -12.66 18.62
C LEU A 58 -4.79 -11.95 19.46
N THR A 59 -5.14 -10.74 19.05
CA THR A 59 -6.25 -9.95 19.63
C THR A 59 -7.51 -9.96 18.77
N SER A 60 -7.42 -10.49 17.56
CA SER A 60 -8.48 -10.55 16.55
C SER A 60 -8.39 -11.86 15.79
N LEU A 61 -9.49 -12.28 15.16
CA LEU A 61 -9.58 -13.57 14.44
C LEU A 61 -9.21 -14.78 15.29
N THR A 62 -9.38 -14.69 16.61
CA THR A 62 -9.03 -15.75 17.57
C THR A 62 -9.84 -17.04 17.36
N GLU A 63 -11.06 -16.93 16.85
CA GLU A 63 -11.94 -18.07 16.57
C GLU A 63 -11.49 -18.91 15.36
N PHE A 64 -10.58 -18.37 14.53
CA PHE A 64 -10.07 -19.02 13.33
C PHE A 64 -8.58 -19.37 13.45
N ASP A 65 -8.04 -19.42 14.67
CA ASP A 65 -6.68 -19.90 14.89
C ASP A 65 -6.62 -21.41 14.67
N SER A 66 -6.38 -21.81 13.42
CA SER A 66 -6.16 -23.21 13.03
C SER A 66 -4.70 -23.65 13.23
N GLY A 67 -3.91 -22.85 13.94
CA GLY A 67 -2.46 -23.01 14.01
C GLY A 67 -1.76 -22.51 12.76
N GLN A 68 -0.44 -22.39 12.87
CA GLN A 68 0.43 -21.90 11.81
C GLN A 68 1.18 -23.07 11.19
N THR A 69 1.26 -23.07 9.86
CA THR A 69 2.29 -23.88 9.17
C THR A 69 3.66 -23.36 9.56
N LYS A 70 4.72 -24.16 9.39
CA LYS A 70 6.08 -23.72 9.77
C LYS A 70 6.48 -22.45 9.01
N TYR A 71 6.18 -22.39 7.71
CA TYR A 71 6.47 -21.27 6.83
C TYR A 71 5.32 -21.04 5.85
N ASN A 72 5.10 -19.78 5.46
CA ASN A 72 4.27 -19.49 4.30
C ASN A 72 4.96 -19.99 3.01
N ALA A 73 4.20 -20.12 1.92
CA ALA A 73 4.72 -20.70 0.67
C ALA A 73 5.98 -19.99 0.14
N SER A 74 6.06 -18.67 0.27
CA SER A 74 7.21 -17.89 -0.21
C SER A 74 8.47 -18.11 0.64
N VAL A 75 8.31 -18.17 1.96
CA VAL A 75 9.39 -18.44 2.93
C VAL A 75 9.86 -19.89 2.77
N GLN A 76 8.94 -20.84 2.59
CA GLN A 76 9.28 -22.24 2.35
C GLN A 76 10.18 -22.40 1.11
N LEU A 77 9.88 -21.70 0.01
CA LEU A 77 10.75 -21.69 -1.18
C LEU A 77 12.12 -21.06 -0.91
N ALA A 78 12.16 -19.97 -0.15
CA ALA A 78 13.42 -19.36 0.24
C ALA A 78 14.30 -20.35 1.04
N THR A 79 13.71 -21.07 1.99
CA THR A 79 14.45 -21.99 2.87
C THR A 79 14.82 -23.31 2.18
N ASP A 80 13.93 -23.90 1.38
CA ASP A 80 14.12 -25.26 0.87
C ASP A 80 15.09 -25.30 -0.30
N ILE A 81 14.99 -24.31 -1.20
CA ILE A 81 15.76 -24.30 -2.44
C ILE A 81 16.73 -23.14 -2.51
N GLY A 82 16.84 -22.32 -1.46
CA GLY A 82 17.72 -21.16 -1.45
C GLY A 82 17.31 -20.08 -2.46
N ASP A 83 16.01 -19.97 -2.77
CA ASP A 83 15.50 -19.15 -3.88
C ASP A 83 16.04 -17.71 -3.81
N THR A 84 16.05 -17.09 -2.62
CA THR A 84 16.53 -15.71 -2.40
C THR A 84 17.91 -15.45 -2.97
N VAL A 85 18.91 -16.26 -2.61
CA VAL A 85 20.30 -16.09 -3.08
C VAL A 85 20.41 -16.44 -4.56
N LYS A 86 19.72 -17.49 -5.02
CA LYS A 86 19.72 -17.90 -6.42
C LYS A 86 19.16 -16.84 -7.38
N ARG A 87 18.18 -16.06 -6.93
CA ARG A 87 17.66 -14.92 -7.72
C ARG A 87 18.65 -13.75 -7.77
N ILE A 88 19.38 -13.54 -6.67
CA ILE A 88 20.37 -12.46 -6.57
C ILE A 88 21.59 -12.76 -7.44
N ASP A 89 22.08 -14.01 -7.44
CA ASP A 89 23.26 -14.42 -8.20
C ASP A 89 22.96 -14.89 -9.64
N GLY A 90 21.67 -15.01 -9.99
CA GLY A 90 21.22 -15.42 -11.32
C GLY A 90 21.32 -16.93 -11.58
N THR A 91 21.53 -17.75 -10.55
CA THR A 91 21.52 -19.22 -10.64
C THR A 91 20.13 -19.82 -10.43
N GLU A 92 19.10 -18.99 -10.36
CA GLU A 92 17.70 -19.42 -10.28
C GLU A 92 17.32 -20.33 -11.46
N VAL A 93 16.48 -21.33 -11.16
CA VAL A 93 15.86 -22.12 -12.22
C VAL A 93 14.85 -21.21 -12.93
N PRO A 94 14.93 -21.02 -14.26
CA PRO A 94 13.99 -20.18 -14.98
C PRO A 94 12.56 -20.60 -14.67
N LEU A 95 11.69 -19.63 -14.36
CA LEU A 95 10.26 -19.87 -14.24
C LEU A 95 9.73 -20.29 -15.61
N LEU A 96 9.78 -21.58 -15.89
CA LEU A 96 9.05 -22.18 -16.98
C LEU A 96 7.59 -22.01 -16.63
N ALA A 97 6.91 -21.16 -17.38
CA ALA A 97 5.47 -21.05 -17.35
C ALA A 97 4.92 -22.13 -18.30
N PRO A 98 4.60 -23.35 -17.82
CA PRO A 98 4.13 -24.43 -18.70
C PRO A 98 2.86 -24.05 -19.47
N TRP A 99 2.09 -23.06 -18.97
CA TRP A 99 0.94 -22.50 -19.67
C TRP A 99 1.31 -21.65 -20.90
N ARG A 100 2.54 -21.13 -21.00
CA ARG A 100 3.02 -20.38 -22.18
C ARG A 100 3.37 -21.29 -23.36
N HIS A 101 3.62 -22.59 -23.13
CA HIS A 101 3.88 -23.58 -24.17
C HIS A 101 2.62 -24.34 -24.64
N ARG A 102 1.41 -23.98 -24.17
CA ARG A 102 0.15 -24.64 -24.57
C ARG A 102 -0.42 -24.23 -25.92
N VAL A 103 0.26 -23.42 -26.72
CA VAL A 103 -0.27 -23.03 -28.04
C VAL A 103 -0.10 -24.10 -29.13
N ASP A 104 0.79 -25.09 -28.98
CA ASP A 104 1.04 -26.09 -30.05
C ASP A 104 0.95 -27.57 -29.64
N ALA A 105 0.69 -27.89 -28.37
CA ALA A 105 0.58 -29.29 -27.91
C ALA A 105 -0.89 -29.69 -27.67
N ALA A 106 -1.70 -29.67 -28.72
CA ALA A 106 -2.96 -30.38 -28.77
C ALA A 106 -2.69 -31.87 -29.06
N THR A 107 -2.44 -32.64 -28.00
CA THR A 107 -2.73 -34.08 -28.00
C THR A 107 -3.28 -34.49 -26.65
N SER A 108 -4.44 -35.13 -26.73
CA SER A 108 -5.40 -35.47 -25.69
C SER A 108 -4.83 -36.18 -24.46
N THR A 109 -5.18 -35.64 -23.28
CA THR A 109 -5.65 -36.48 -22.17
C THR A 109 -6.90 -35.82 -21.63
N THR A 110 -8.05 -36.44 -21.88
CA THR A 110 -9.35 -36.06 -21.35
C THR A 110 -9.34 -36.29 -19.84
N ALA A 111 -9.11 -35.23 -19.08
CA ALA A 111 -9.62 -35.09 -17.73
C ALA A 111 -10.52 -33.86 -17.76
N ASP A 112 -11.82 -34.07 -17.65
CA ASP A 112 -12.78 -32.97 -17.50
C ASP A 112 -12.30 -32.07 -16.36
N PRO A 113 -12.16 -30.74 -16.57
CA PRO A 113 -11.88 -29.83 -15.49
C PRO A 113 -13.12 -29.85 -14.59
N LYS A 114 -13.04 -30.56 -13.46
CA LYS A 114 -14.05 -30.43 -12.43
C LYS A 114 -13.92 -29.02 -11.86
N GLU A 115 -14.82 -28.15 -12.28
CA GLU A 115 -15.01 -26.82 -11.73
C GLU A 115 -15.10 -26.93 -10.19
N PRO A 116 -14.42 -26.06 -9.43
CA PRO A 116 -14.47 -26.12 -7.97
C PRO A 116 -15.92 -25.88 -7.52
N GLU A 117 -16.61 -26.95 -7.15
CA GLU A 117 -17.95 -26.87 -6.56
C GLU A 117 -17.82 -26.33 -5.13
N PRO A 118 -18.57 -25.27 -4.76
CA PRO A 118 -18.62 -24.81 -3.38
C PRO A 118 -19.14 -25.92 -2.46
N SER A 119 -18.71 -25.88 -1.19
CA SER A 119 -19.10 -26.85 -0.16
C SER A 119 -20.62 -27.05 -0.12
N ALA A 120 -21.07 -28.29 -0.26
CA ALA A 120 -22.48 -28.63 -0.23
C ALA A 120 -23.05 -28.33 1.16
N ASN A 121 -23.87 -27.26 1.25
CA ASN A 121 -24.96 -26.98 2.22
C ASN A 121 -25.18 -25.49 2.57
N VAL A 122 -24.73 -24.53 1.75
CA VAL A 122 -25.11 -23.12 1.95
C VAL A 122 -25.97 -22.64 0.78
N PRO A 123 -27.22 -22.18 1.00
CA PRO A 123 -28.05 -21.66 -0.08
C PRO A 123 -27.43 -20.39 -0.65
N ALA A 124 -27.21 -20.38 -1.97
CA ALA A 124 -26.87 -19.19 -2.74
C ALA A 124 -28.14 -18.37 -3.00
N ASP A 125 -28.03 -17.04 -2.95
CA ASP A 125 -29.14 -16.15 -3.36
C ASP A 125 -29.31 -16.17 -4.88
N LYS A 126 -30.36 -15.51 -5.40
CA LYS A 126 -30.79 -15.53 -6.82
C LYS A 126 -29.74 -15.09 -7.86
N THR A 127 -28.56 -14.66 -7.42
CA THR A 127 -27.40 -14.28 -8.25
C THR A 127 -26.28 -15.34 -8.27
N GLY A 128 -26.39 -16.42 -7.49
CA GLY A 128 -25.39 -17.50 -7.45
C GLY A 128 -24.15 -17.22 -6.59
N ILE A 129 -24.20 -16.21 -5.71
CA ILE A 129 -23.07 -15.81 -4.84
C ILE A 129 -23.28 -16.34 -3.42
N THR A 130 -22.23 -16.92 -2.83
CA THR A 130 -22.21 -17.39 -1.42
C THR A 130 -22.14 -16.22 -0.43
N LYS A 131 -23.00 -16.24 0.59
CA LYS A 131 -23.27 -15.17 1.59
C LYS A 131 -22.08 -14.74 2.49
N GLN A 132 -20.86 -15.21 2.23
CA GLN A 132 -19.67 -14.91 3.04
C GLN A 132 -18.75 -13.86 2.42
N GLU A 133 -19.04 -13.39 1.21
CA GLU A 133 -18.39 -12.19 0.66
C GLU A 133 -19.16 -10.94 1.09
N ALA A 134 -18.45 -10.00 1.72
CA ALA A 134 -18.97 -8.66 1.94
C ALA A 134 -19.31 -8.04 0.58
N GLN A 135 -20.57 -7.65 0.37
CA GLN A 135 -20.97 -6.88 -0.80
C GLN A 135 -20.21 -5.55 -0.80
N ALA A 136 -19.17 -5.47 -1.64
CA ALA A 136 -18.63 -4.21 -2.06
C ALA A 136 -19.66 -3.56 -3.00
N GLU A 137 -20.46 -2.65 -2.47
CA GLU A 137 -21.17 -1.66 -3.28
C GLU A 137 -20.16 -0.67 -3.85
N SER A 138 -19.53 -1.02 -4.97
CA SER A 138 -19.23 -0.05 -6.03
C SER A 138 -18.73 -0.77 -7.28
N THR A 139 -19.57 -0.77 -8.31
CA THR A 139 -19.12 -0.91 -9.70
C THR A 139 -18.42 0.38 -10.11
N GLY A 140 -17.10 0.44 -9.94
CA GLY A 140 -16.29 1.54 -10.42
C GLY A 140 -14.94 1.02 -10.84
N SER A 141 -14.74 0.87 -12.15
CA SER A 141 -13.42 0.90 -12.74
C SER A 141 -13.14 2.38 -13.04
N PRO A 142 -12.26 3.09 -12.31
CA PRO A 142 -11.85 4.39 -12.75
C PRO A 142 -10.61 4.24 -13.62
N GLU A 143 -10.71 4.75 -14.84
CA GLU A 143 -9.57 5.34 -15.54
C GLU A 143 -8.79 6.29 -14.60
N PRO A 144 -7.50 6.60 -14.83
CA PRO A 144 -6.68 7.37 -13.88
C PRO A 144 -7.33 8.71 -13.56
N SER A 145 -8.04 8.77 -12.43
CA SER A 145 -9.05 9.79 -12.18
C SER A 145 -8.39 10.99 -11.56
N LYS A 146 -7.85 11.85 -12.43
CA LYS A 146 -7.48 13.22 -12.07
C LYS A 146 -8.62 13.83 -11.24
N PRO A 147 -8.34 14.40 -10.05
CA PRO A 147 -9.40 14.92 -9.19
C PRO A 147 -10.12 16.10 -9.84
N ALA A 148 -11.40 16.25 -9.53
CA ALA A 148 -12.24 17.31 -10.07
C ALA A 148 -11.62 18.70 -9.86
N THR A 149 -11.40 19.42 -10.97
CA THR A 149 -10.80 20.75 -10.98
C THR A 149 -11.85 21.81 -11.29
N LEU A 150 -11.68 23.00 -10.74
CA LEU A 150 -12.47 24.18 -11.09
C LEU A 150 -11.64 25.09 -12.02
N SER A 151 -12.30 25.78 -12.94
CA SER A 151 -11.63 26.80 -13.76
C SER A 151 -11.30 28.05 -12.95
N GLU A 152 -12.15 28.40 -11.99
CA GLU A 152 -12.03 29.59 -11.14
C GLU A 152 -12.52 29.28 -9.72
N ALA A 153 -12.09 30.08 -8.75
CA ALA A 153 -12.56 29.96 -7.38
C ALA A 153 -14.07 30.24 -7.30
N ARG A 154 -14.85 29.31 -6.73
CA ARG A 154 -16.26 29.55 -6.40
C ARG A 154 -16.41 30.86 -5.62
N GLY A 155 -17.28 31.74 -6.11
CA GLY A 155 -17.52 33.05 -5.50
C GLY A 155 -16.37 34.05 -5.58
N GLY A 156 -15.35 33.79 -6.40
CA GLY A 156 -14.19 34.69 -6.59
C GLY A 156 -13.27 34.80 -5.38
N LYS A 157 -13.45 33.95 -4.36
CA LYS A 157 -12.67 33.94 -3.12
C LYS A 157 -12.10 32.55 -2.90
N PRO A 158 -10.82 32.30 -3.22
CA PRO A 158 -10.16 31.05 -2.85
C PRO A 158 -9.92 30.99 -1.34
N ASP A 159 -9.86 29.77 -0.80
CA ASP A 159 -9.37 29.52 0.55
C ASP A 159 -7.85 29.73 0.63
N ASP A 160 -7.34 30.03 1.83
CA ASP A 160 -5.90 30.18 2.07
C ASP A 160 -5.23 28.81 2.26
N LEU A 161 -4.88 28.16 1.15
CA LEU A 161 -4.31 26.80 1.17
C LEU A 161 -2.99 26.73 1.94
N LYS A 162 -2.28 27.85 2.18
CA LYS A 162 -1.07 27.89 3.03
C LYS A 162 -1.34 27.52 4.49
N MET A 163 -2.60 27.48 4.91
CA MET A 163 -2.99 26.99 6.25
C MET A 163 -2.85 25.48 6.40
N ILE A 164 -2.66 24.74 5.30
CA ILE A 164 -2.29 23.33 5.31
C ILE A 164 -0.77 23.22 5.48
N LYS A 165 -0.33 22.43 6.46
CA LYS A 165 1.09 22.18 6.70
C LYS A 165 1.73 21.58 5.45
N GLY A 166 2.83 22.17 4.99
CA GLY A 166 3.55 21.72 3.80
C GLY A 166 3.12 22.40 2.51
N VAL A 167 1.99 23.13 2.51
CA VAL A 167 1.60 24.07 1.45
C VAL A 167 2.22 25.43 1.74
N GLY A 168 3.20 25.82 0.91
CA GLY A 168 3.75 27.19 0.91
C GLY A 168 3.21 28.01 -0.26
N GLY A 169 3.52 29.31 -0.31
CA GLY A 169 2.97 30.21 -1.34
C GLY A 169 3.16 29.74 -2.79
N LYS A 170 4.36 29.23 -3.14
CA LYS A 170 4.60 28.66 -4.49
C LYS A 170 3.77 27.41 -4.80
N LEU A 171 3.40 26.65 -3.77
CA LEU A 171 2.63 25.42 -3.92
C LEU A 171 1.13 25.73 -4.01
N GLU A 172 0.67 26.75 -3.27
CA GLU A 172 -0.66 27.33 -3.41
C GLU A 172 -0.88 27.89 -4.83
N GLU A 173 0.07 28.65 -5.37
CA GLU A 173 0.02 29.13 -6.77
C GLU A 173 -0.11 27.97 -7.77
N LEU A 174 0.66 26.89 -7.56
CA LEU A 174 0.59 25.69 -8.40
C LEU A 174 -0.79 25.02 -8.29
N LEU A 175 -1.33 24.86 -7.08
CA LEU A 175 -2.66 24.28 -6.85
C LEU A 175 -3.77 25.11 -7.50
N HIS A 176 -3.71 26.43 -7.38
CA HIS A 176 -4.62 27.34 -8.08
C HIS A 176 -4.52 27.18 -9.60
N SER A 177 -3.31 27.11 -10.15
CA SER A 177 -3.11 26.89 -11.60
C SER A 177 -3.66 25.54 -12.10
N MET A 178 -3.74 24.54 -11.21
CA MET A 178 -4.32 23.23 -11.49
C MET A 178 -5.84 23.18 -11.27
N GLY A 179 -6.44 24.21 -10.68
CA GLY A 179 -7.88 24.32 -10.45
C GLY A 179 -8.36 23.90 -9.06
N TYR A 180 -7.46 23.85 -8.07
CA TYR A 180 -7.78 23.58 -6.66
C TYR A 180 -7.69 24.88 -5.87
N TYR A 181 -8.83 25.38 -5.40
CA TYR A 181 -8.96 26.69 -4.76
C TYR A 181 -9.56 26.63 -3.35
N HIS A 182 -10.15 25.51 -2.97
CA HIS A 182 -10.92 25.38 -1.74
C HIS A 182 -10.51 24.14 -0.94
N TYR A 183 -10.65 24.20 0.40
CA TYR A 183 -10.32 23.08 1.27
C TYR A 183 -11.21 21.86 1.03
N ASP A 184 -12.49 22.05 0.68
CA ASP A 184 -13.42 20.96 0.41
C ASP A 184 -13.01 20.12 -0.81
N GLN A 185 -12.37 20.73 -1.82
CA GLN A 185 -11.83 20.01 -2.97
C GLN A 185 -10.74 19.03 -2.54
N ILE A 186 -9.81 19.47 -1.67
CA ILE A 186 -8.71 18.66 -1.16
C ILE A 186 -9.23 17.62 -0.15
N ALA A 187 -10.19 18.00 0.69
CA ALA A 187 -10.83 17.13 1.68
C ALA A 187 -11.59 15.95 1.05
N GLY A 188 -12.09 16.15 -0.18
CA GLY A 188 -12.83 15.16 -0.97
C GLY A 188 -11.96 14.20 -1.77
N TRP A 189 -10.63 14.37 -1.80
CA TRP A 189 -9.77 13.46 -2.57
C TRP A 189 -9.78 12.04 -2.03
N THR A 190 -9.93 11.10 -2.95
CA THR A 190 -9.73 9.66 -2.75
C THR A 190 -8.23 9.33 -2.74
N ALA A 191 -7.87 8.13 -2.29
CA ALA A 191 -6.47 7.68 -2.26
C ALA A 191 -5.81 7.70 -3.65
N GLU A 192 -6.59 7.38 -4.70
CA GLU A 192 -6.13 7.40 -6.09
C GLU A 192 -5.88 8.83 -6.59
N GLU A 193 -6.79 9.75 -6.26
CA GLU A 193 -6.65 11.18 -6.57
C GLU A 193 -5.47 11.82 -5.84
N VAL A 194 -5.23 11.46 -4.57
CA VAL A 194 -4.05 11.88 -3.82
C VAL A 194 -2.77 11.42 -4.51
N ALA A 195 -2.70 10.15 -4.91
CA ALA A 195 -1.55 9.60 -5.62
C ALA A 195 -1.32 10.29 -6.97
N TRP A 196 -2.40 10.61 -7.70
CA TRP A 196 -2.33 11.37 -8.94
C TRP A 196 -1.77 12.78 -8.70
N VAL A 197 -2.31 13.53 -7.74
CA VAL A 197 -1.83 14.88 -7.43
C VAL A 197 -0.36 14.83 -6.99
N ASP A 198 0.02 13.89 -6.13
CA ASP A 198 1.41 13.73 -5.68
C ASP A 198 2.40 13.51 -6.84
N GLN A 199 1.99 12.84 -7.92
CA GLN A 199 2.83 12.65 -9.11
C GLN A 199 2.84 13.88 -10.02
N ASN A 200 1.75 14.64 -10.03
CA ASN A 200 1.53 15.79 -10.92
C ASN A 200 1.99 17.14 -10.33
N LEU A 201 2.36 17.19 -9.05
CA LEU A 201 3.01 18.35 -8.43
C LEU A 201 4.47 18.47 -8.89
N LYS A 202 4.72 19.28 -9.92
CA LYS A 202 6.05 19.55 -10.48
C LYS A 202 7.01 20.11 -9.41
N GLY A 203 8.02 19.33 -9.05
CA GLY A 203 9.05 19.72 -8.07
C GLY A 203 8.67 19.52 -6.59
N PHE A 204 7.45 19.05 -6.31
CA PHE A 204 6.91 18.91 -4.96
C PHE A 204 6.21 17.55 -4.73
N LYS A 205 6.75 16.49 -5.36
CA LYS A 205 6.16 15.15 -5.33
C LYS A 205 6.10 14.57 -3.92
N GLY A 206 5.03 13.84 -3.63
CA GLY A 206 4.85 13.08 -2.37
C GLY A 206 4.48 13.92 -1.14
N ARG A 207 4.23 15.22 -1.30
CA ARG A 207 3.91 16.11 -0.17
C ARG A 207 2.47 15.99 0.30
N VAL A 208 1.54 15.67 -0.59
CA VAL A 208 0.12 15.54 -0.25
C VAL A 208 -0.07 14.41 0.76
N THR A 209 0.57 13.26 0.51
CA THR A 209 0.53 12.10 1.43
C THR A 209 1.37 12.34 2.68
N ARG A 210 2.64 12.78 2.52
CA ARG A 210 3.58 12.94 3.65
C ARG A 210 3.08 13.94 4.68
N ASP A 211 2.52 15.06 4.21
CA ASP A 211 2.07 16.13 5.07
C ASP A 211 0.55 16.03 5.34
N THR A 212 -0.09 14.88 5.07
CA THR A 212 -1.49 14.56 5.41
C THR A 212 -2.51 15.66 5.04
N TRP A 213 -2.46 16.16 3.81
CA TRP A 213 -3.25 17.32 3.39
C TRP A 213 -4.75 17.10 3.46
N VAL A 214 -5.24 15.92 3.08
CA VAL A 214 -6.68 15.60 3.06
C VAL A 214 -7.30 15.75 4.45
N ASP A 215 -6.64 15.23 5.48
CA ASP A 215 -7.13 15.30 6.86
C ASP A 215 -7.15 16.75 7.38
N GLN A 216 -6.09 17.51 7.08
CA GLN A 216 -6.02 18.93 7.46
C GLN A 216 -7.08 19.76 6.73
N ALA A 217 -7.27 19.50 5.44
CA ALA A 217 -8.27 20.18 4.62
C ALA A 217 -9.69 19.87 5.13
N ARG A 218 -9.99 18.65 5.58
CA ARG A 218 -11.29 18.30 6.21
C ARG A 218 -11.56 19.12 7.48
N HIS A 219 -10.53 19.32 8.29
CA HIS A 219 -10.66 20.14 9.50
C HIS A 219 -10.84 21.63 9.18
N LEU A 220 -10.14 22.14 8.16
CA LEU A 220 -10.24 23.54 7.74
C LEU A 220 -11.54 23.83 6.98
N SER A 221 -12.05 22.89 6.18
CA SER A 221 -13.29 23.04 5.40
C SER A 221 -14.54 23.12 6.27
N THR A 222 -14.48 22.62 7.51
CA THR A 222 -15.54 22.71 8.50
C THR A 222 -15.43 23.95 9.39
N GLY A 223 -14.46 24.84 9.11
CA GLY A 223 -14.19 26.05 9.89
C GLY A 223 -13.36 25.80 11.15
N GLY A 224 -12.81 24.59 11.32
CA GLY A 224 -11.89 24.25 12.39
C GLY A 224 -10.48 24.80 12.14
N GLU A 225 -9.62 24.68 13.15
CA GLU A 225 -8.21 25.05 13.05
C GLU A 225 -7.31 23.89 13.45
N THR A 226 -6.30 23.60 12.62
CA THR A 226 -5.21 22.67 12.95
C THR A 226 -4.19 23.35 13.86
N GLU A 227 -3.41 22.57 14.62
CA GLU A 227 -2.32 23.12 15.45
C GLU A 227 -1.35 23.97 14.64
N PHE A 228 -1.04 23.54 13.42
CA PHE A 228 -0.22 24.30 12.47
C PHE A 228 -0.89 25.61 12.08
N SER A 229 -2.17 25.60 11.67
CA SER A 229 -2.88 26.82 11.27
C SER A 229 -2.99 27.83 12.40
N ARG A 230 -3.20 27.39 13.65
CA ARG A 230 -3.18 28.26 14.85
C ARG A 230 -1.83 28.92 15.03
N LYS A 231 -0.75 28.14 14.91
CA LYS A 231 0.62 28.64 15.04
C LYS A 231 0.98 29.59 13.90
N ALA A 232 0.62 29.25 12.65
CA ALA A 232 0.88 30.07 11.47
C ALA A 232 0.16 31.43 11.55
N LYS A 233 -1.09 31.46 12.05
CA LYS A 233 -1.81 32.71 12.33
C LYS A 233 -1.19 33.53 13.45
N LYS A 234 -0.71 32.87 14.52
CA LYS A 234 -0.08 33.51 15.67
C LYS A 234 1.28 34.12 15.33
N ASP A 235 2.09 33.39 14.57
CA ASP A 235 3.46 33.75 14.22
C ASP A 235 3.54 34.60 12.92
N ASP A 236 2.38 34.96 12.36
CA ASP A 236 2.21 35.80 11.16
C ASP A 236 3.01 35.33 9.93
N ILE A 237 3.28 34.03 9.84
CA ILE A 237 4.25 33.41 8.91
C ILE A 237 3.92 33.71 7.43
N TYR A 238 2.66 34.00 7.13
CA TYR A 238 2.15 34.18 5.77
C TYR A 238 1.44 35.52 5.52
N LYS A 239 1.49 36.47 6.47
CA LYS A 239 1.19 37.86 6.13
C LYS A 239 2.42 38.47 5.45
N ASN A 240 2.23 38.90 4.21
CA ASN A 240 3.04 39.95 3.61
C ASN A 240 2.34 41.28 3.87
#